data_AF-A0A1I2FPR7-F1
#
_entry.id   AF-A0A1I2FPR7-F1
#
_cell.length_a   1.000
_cell.length_b   1.000
_cell.length_c   1.000
_cell.angle_alpha   90.00
_cell.angle_beta   90.00
_cell.angle_gamma   90.00
#
_symmetry.space_group_name_H-M   'P 1'
#
loop_
_entity.id
_entity.type
_entity.pdbx_description
1 polymer ?
#
loop_
_entity_poly.entity_id
_entity_poly.type
_entity_poly.pdbx_seq_one_letter_code
_entity_poly.pdbx_strand_id
1 'polypeptide(L)'
;MYLDFVSVFDSVYNKDQGNLDAVIVALKESGATQMESAMLLIMKLKLSILEADALIINSTAWKENKDMTEKLRQEFNDYLESLD
;
A
#
# COMPACT_ATOMS: atom_id res chain seq x y z
N MET A 1 -14.79 4.26 -10.21
CA MET A 1 -14.07 4.09 -8.94
C MET A 1 -12.55 4.00 -9.11
N TYR A 2 -11.98 3.65 -10.28
CA TYR A 2 -10.52 3.75 -10.54
C TYR A 2 -10.01 5.14 -10.93
N LEU A 3 -10.90 6.00 -11.44
CA LEU A 3 -10.53 7.31 -11.99
C LEU A 3 -10.03 8.28 -10.91
N ASP A 4 -10.46 8.10 -9.67
CA ASP A 4 -10.15 9.02 -8.56
C ASP A 4 -8.67 8.94 -8.14
N PHE A 5 -8.01 7.81 -8.38
CA PHE A 5 -6.60 7.62 -8.03
C PHE A 5 -5.63 7.98 -9.17
N VAL A 6 -6.13 8.20 -10.39
CA VAL A 6 -5.28 8.56 -11.54
C VAL A 6 -4.61 9.91 -11.31
N SER A 7 -5.33 10.90 -10.77
CA SER A 7 -4.77 12.21 -10.45
C SER A 7 -3.73 12.15 -9.34
N VAL A 8 -3.92 11.28 -8.35
CA VAL A 8 -2.95 11.03 -7.27
C VAL A 8 -1.67 10.46 -7.87
N PHE A 9 -1.79 9.41 -8.70
CA PHE A 9 -0.66 8.81 -9.40
C PHE A 9 0.09 9.85 -10.23
N ASP A 10 -0.59 10.58 -11.12
CA ASP A 10 0.07 11.51 -12.04
C ASP A 10 0.74 12.67 -11.30
N SER A 11 0.13 13.16 -10.22
CA SER A 11 0.74 14.21 -9.40
C SER A 11 2.04 13.75 -8.76
N VAL A 12 2.03 12.56 -8.13
CA VAL A 12 3.18 12.07 -7.36
C VAL A 12 4.27 11.52 -8.28
N TYR A 13 3.90 10.73 -9.30
CA TYR A 13 4.84 10.12 -10.23
C TYR A 13 5.66 11.17 -10.98
N ASN A 14 5.04 12.27 -11.41
CA ASN A 14 5.75 13.36 -12.09
C ASN A 14 6.61 14.20 -11.13
N LYS A 15 6.14 14.43 -9.90
CA LYS A 15 6.85 15.25 -8.90
C LYS A 15 8.09 14.53 -8.36
N ASP A 16 7.98 13.25 -8.05
CA ASP A 16 9.06 12.44 -7.47
C ASP A 16 9.85 11.64 -8.50
N GLN A 17 9.88 12.11 -9.76
CA GLN A 17 10.70 11.54 -10.85
C GLN A 17 10.51 10.03 -11.05
N GLY A 18 9.29 9.53 -10.86
CA GLY A 18 8.96 8.12 -11.01
C GLY A 18 9.24 7.23 -9.80
N ASN A 19 9.42 7.80 -8.60
CA ASN A 19 9.53 7.01 -7.37
C ASN A 19 8.23 6.25 -7.08
N LEU A 20 8.24 4.94 -7.32
CA LEU A 20 7.07 4.08 -7.17
C LEU A 20 6.65 3.88 -5.72
N ASP A 21 7.57 3.88 -4.76
CA ASP A 21 7.22 3.68 -3.35
C ASP A 21 6.43 4.89 -2.84
N ALA A 22 6.85 6.11 -3.19
CA ALA A 22 6.12 7.34 -2.88
C ALA A 22 4.71 7.35 -3.48
N VAL A 23 4.56 6.86 -4.72
CA VAL A 23 3.26 6.71 -5.37
C VAL A 23 2.37 5.72 -4.60
N ILE A 24 2.90 4.56 -4.21
CA ILE A 24 2.12 3.53 -3.51
C ILE A 24 1.69 4.02 -2.12
N VAL A 25 2.55 4.77 -1.42
CA VAL A 25 2.20 5.44 -0.15
C VAL A 25 1.05 6.43 -0.36
N ALA A 26 1.16 7.33 -1.34
CA ALA A 26 0.12 8.32 -1.60
C ALA A 26 -1.22 7.69 -2.02
N LEU A 27 -1.19 6.58 -2.76
CA LEU A 27 -2.39 5.81 -3.11
C LEU A 27 -3.06 5.23 -1.86
N LYS A 28 -2.28 4.62 -0.96
CA LYS A 28 -2.79 4.13 0.34
C LYS A 28 -3.42 5.26 1.15
N GLU A 29 -2.71 6.38 1.29
CA GLU A 29 -3.18 7.54 2.07
C GLU A 29 -4.46 8.15 1.49
N SER A 30 -4.66 8.01 0.18
CA SER A 30 -5.88 8.42 -0.52
C SER A 30 -7.03 7.41 -0.38
N GLY A 31 -6.81 6.28 0.29
CA GLY A 31 -7.80 5.25 0.54
C GLY A 31 -7.83 4.11 -0.47
N ALA A 32 -6.87 4.03 -1.40
CA ALA A 32 -6.80 2.93 -2.35
C ALA A 32 -6.45 1.61 -1.66
N THR A 33 -7.11 0.53 -2.06
CA THR A 33 -6.72 -0.82 -1.67
C THR A 33 -5.43 -1.25 -2.38
N GLN A 34 -4.79 -2.32 -1.89
CA GLN A 34 -3.65 -2.94 -2.57
C GLN A 34 -3.97 -3.36 -4.00
N MET A 35 -5.17 -3.93 -4.22
CA MET A 35 -5.60 -4.39 -5.53
C MET A 35 -5.86 -3.23 -6.50
N GLU A 36 -6.50 -2.16 -6.04
CA GLU A 36 -6.71 -0.94 -6.84
C GLU A 36 -5.38 -0.26 -7.19
N SER A 37 -4.45 -0.24 -6.24
CA SER A 37 -3.09 0.28 -6.46
C SER A 37 -2.35 -0.55 -7.52
N ALA A 38 -2.37 -1.89 -7.41
CA ALA A 38 -1.76 -2.79 -8.38
C ALA A 38 -2.38 -2.62 -9.79
N MET A 39 -3.71 -2.55 -9.89
CA MET A 39 -4.40 -2.32 -11.15
C MET A 39 -4.00 -0.99 -11.80
N LEU A 40 -3.85 0.07 -11.00
CA LEU A 40 -3.40 1.36 -11.52
C LEU A 40 -1.97 1.32 -12.04
N LEU A 41 -1.06 0.63 -11.34
CA LEU A 41 0.33 0.41 -11.79
C LEU A 41 0.37 -0.35 -13.12
N ILE A 42 -0.40 -1.43 -13.26
CA ILE A 42 -0.53 -2.19 -14.52
C ILE A 42 -0.99 -1.28 -15.65
N MET A 43 -2.03 -0.48 -15.41
CA MET A 43 -2.62 0.38 -16.44
C MET A 43 -1.68 1.49 -16.91
N LYS A 44 -1.02 2.18 -15.96
CA LYS A 44 -0.20 3.38 -16.21
C LYS A 44 1.21 3.05 -16.67
N LEU A 45 1.81 2.01 -16.11
CA LEU A 45 3.21 1.63 -16.36
C LEU A 45 3.36 0.42 -17.28
N LYS A 46 2.25 -0.19 -17.69
CA LYS A 46 2.23 -1.41 -18.54
C LYS A 46 2.99 -2.58 -17.93
N LEU A 47 3.02 -2.65 -16.60
CA LEU A 47 3.60 -3.76 -15.85
C LEU A 47 2.76 -5.02 -15.99
N SER A 48 3.39 -6.17 -15.87
CA SER A 48 2.68 -7.42 -15.63
C SER A 48 2.02 -7.41 -14.24
N ILE A 49 1.04 -8.30 -14.07
CA ILE A 49 0.36 -8.48 -12.77
C ILE A 49 1.38 -8.83 -11.68
N LEU A 50 2.34 -9.72 -11.98
CA LEU A 50 3.36 -10.15 -11.03
C LEU A 50 4.28 -9.01 -10.61
N GLU A 51 4.70 -8.15 -11.54
CA GLU A 51 5.55 -7.00 -11.24
C GLU A 51 4.82 -5.96 -10.37
N ALA A 52 3.56 -5.66 -10.72
CA ALA A 52 2.76 -4.72 -9.95
C ALA A 52 2.49 -5.22 -8.53
N ASP A 53 2.13 -6.50 -8.39
CA ASP A 53 1.88 -7.12 -7.08
C ASP A 53 3.14 -7.15 -6.20
N ALA A 54 4.29 -7.51 -6.80
CA ALA A 54 5.58 -7.46 -6.12
C ALA A 54 5.94 -6.06 -5.62
N LEU A 55 5.65 -5.00 -6.38
CA LEU A 55 5.87 -3.62 -5.94
C LEU A 55 4.98 -3.24 -4.75
N ILE A 56 3.70 -3.61 -4.78
CA ILE A 56 2.76 -3.30 -3.70
C ILE A 56 3.16 -4.01 -2.40
N ILE A 57 3.45 -5.31 -2.45
CA ILE A 57 3.78 -6.12 -1.27
C ILE A 57 5.08 -5.67 -0.62
N ASN A 58 6.07 -5.29 -1.42
CA ASN A 58 7.38 -4.86 -0.91
C ASN A 58 7.43 -3.37 -0.54
N SER A 59 6.39 -2.60 -0.88
CA SER A 59 6.32 -1.17 -0.57
C SER A 59 6.33 -0.90 0.93
N THR A 60 6.85 0.26 1.31
CA THR A 60 6.79 0.72 2.71
C THR A 60 5.36 1.01 3.15
N ALA A 61 4.48 1.40 2.22
CA ALA A 61 3.09 1.75 2.47
C ALA A 61 2.35 0.69 3.29
N TRP A 62 2.59 -0.60 3.04
CA TRP A 62 1.85 -1.69 3.70
C TRP A 62 2.68 -2.44 4.74
N LYS A 63 3.93 -2.04 4.99
CA LYS A 63 4.77 -2.62 6.05
C LYS A 63 4.24 -2.32 7.45
N GLU A 64 3.78 -1.09 7.71
CA GLU A 64 3.26 -0.70 9.03
C GLU A 64 2.03 -1.49 9.48
N ASN A 65 1.18 -1.94 8.54
CA ASN A 65 0.03 -2.78 8.89
C ASN A 65 0.49 -4.12 9.50
N LYS A 66 1.66 -4.62 9.11
CA LYS A 66 2.23 -5.85 9.66
C LYS A 66 2.68 -5.64 11.10
N ASP A 67 3.37 -4.55 11.38
CA ASP A 67 3.89 -4.23 12.70
C ASP A 67 2.77 -3.85 13.68
N MET A 68 1.77 -3.10 13.22
CA MET A 68 0.61 -2.73 14.05
C MET A 68 -0.28 -3.94 14.35
N THR A 69 -0.47 -4.85 13.39
CA THR A 69 -1.20 -6.11 13.63
C THR A 69 -0.47 -7.01 14.62
N GLU A 70 0.85 -7.07 14.53
CA GLU A 70 1.68 -7.85 15.46
C GLU A 70 1.63 -7.26 16.87
N LYS A 71 1.72 -5.93 17.00
CA LYS A 71 1.60 -5.25 18.28
C LYS A 71 0.23 -5.46 18.92
N LEU A 72 -0.85 -5.35 18.13
CA LEU A 72 -2.21 -5.56 18.62
C LEU A 72 -2.45 -7.01 19.02
N ARG A 73 -1.81 -7.97 18.34
CA ARG A 73 -1.80 -9.39 18.71
C ARG A 73 -1.07 -9.63 20.04
N GLN A 74 0.08 -8.99 20.25
CA GLN A 74 0.81 -9.07 21.52
C GLN A 74 0.01 -8.45 22.66
N GLU A 75 -0.53 -7.23 22.49
CA GLU A 75 -1.36 -6.56 23.50
C GLU A 75 -2.61 -7.39 23.86
N PHE A 76 -3.21 -8.08 22.89
CA PHE A 76 -4.34 -8.97 23.14
C PHE A 76 -3.93 -10.25 23.88
N ASN A 77 -2.78 -10.84 23.54
CA ASN A 77 -2.26 -12.01 24.23
C ASN A 77 -1.89 -11.70 25.68
N ASP A 78 -1.21 -10.58 25.92
CA ASP A 78 -0.86 -10.11 27.27
C ASP A 78 -2.11 -9.86 28.12
N TYR A 79 -3.19 -9.32 27.51
CA TYR A 79 -4.47 -9.16 28.19
C TYR A 79 -5.10 -10.50 28.58
N LEU A 80 -5.07 -11.51 27.70
CA LEU A 80 -5.59 -12.85 28.01
C LEU A 80 -4.81 -13.53 29.13
N GLU A 81 -3.47 -13.44 29.11
CA GLU A 81 -2.61 -13.99 30.16
C GLU A 81 -2.82 -13.31 31.52
N SER A 82 -3.28 -12.06 31.54
CA SER A 82 -3.59 -11.33 32.78
C SER A 82 -4.93 -11.70 33.44
N LEU A 83 -5.75 -12.53 32.77
CA LEU A 83 -7.06 -12.97 33.25
C LEU A 83 -7.05 -14.36 33.90
N ASP A 84 -5.93 -15.09 33.82
CA ASP A 84 -5.66 -16.36 34.52
C ASP A 84 -4.96 -16.13 35.88
#